data_AF-A0A414M2P4-F1
#
_entry.id   AF-A0A414M2P4-F1
#
_cell.length_a   1.000
_cell.length_b   1.000
_cell.length_c   1.000
_cell.angle_alpha   90.00
_cell.angle_beta   90.00
_cell.angle_gamma   90.00
#
_symmetry.space_group_name_H-M   'P 1'
#
loop_
_entity.id
_entity.type
_entity.pdbx_description
1 polymer ?
#
loop_
_entity_poly.entity_id
_entity_poly.type
_entity_poly.pdbx_seq_one_letter_code
_entity_poly.pdbx_strand_id
1 'polypeptide(L)'
;MSGLGKKSKILAKIKHFFKCVKWSKQRITRGYCDCDVWEMFSFLQTLIPDMLQTLKDTRTGSPGYLGENYTNENGILVNDTCHEEWNCILDKMIFLWREAEKDTCSQKNPFDEAHSKAMDEFTERFGLFGNKLQTEKELEENRKRGGGGTIHFMDELPEYKEISDKYREEEKRLEEYRRKCKDEAIDMLKQYFYDLWD
;
A
#
# COMPACT_ATOMS: atom_id res chain seq x y z
N MET A 1 -23.79 -12.70 -25.24
CA MET A 1 -24.29 -12.30 -23.90
C MET A 1 -23.72 -10.94 -23.46
N SER A 2 -24.16 -9.82 -24.06
CA SER A 2 -23.55 -8.49 -23.85
C SER A 2 -24.44 -7.44 -23.17
N GLY A 3 -25.67 -7.78 -22.76
CA GLY A 3 -26.63 -6.84 -22.15
C GLY A 3 -26.61 -6.75 -20.61
N LEU A 4 -26.16 -7.80 -19.91
CA LEU A 4 -26.14 -7.86 -18.44
C LEU A 4 -25.02 -7.01 -17.82
N GLY A 5 -23.91 -6.80 -18.55
CA GLY A 5 -22.72 -6.11 -18.03
C GLY A 5 -22.93 -4.61 -17.74
N LYS A 6 -23.65 -3.87 -18.61
CA LYS A 6 -23.88 -2.42 -18.40
C LYS A 6 -24.85 -2.13 -17.25
N LYS A 7 -25.97 -2.85 -17.16
CA LYS A 7 -26.94 -2.70 -16.07
C LYS A 7 -26.36 -3.12 -14.72
N SER A 8 -25.58 -4.20 -14.69
CA SER A 8 -24.84 -4.65 -13.50
C SER A 8 -23.82 -3.60 -13.02
N LYS A 9 -23.06 -2.99 -13.95
CA LYS A 9 -22.12 -1.90 -13.63
C LYS A 9 -22.82 -0.67 -13.05
N ILE A 10 -23.98 -0.27 -13.58
CA ILE A 10 -24.75 0.87 -13.05
C ILE A 10 -25.25 0.56 -11.63
N LEU A 11 -25.81 -0.63 -11.40
CA LEU A 11 -26.27 -1.05 -10.08
C LEU A 11 -25.11 -1.10 -9.07
N ALA A 12 -23.94 -1.58 -9.49
CA ALA A 12 -22.74 -1.59 -8.66
C ALA A 12 -22.31 -0.17 -8.25
N LYS A 13 -22.33 0.79 -9.19
CA LYS A 13 -22.05 2.20 -8.91
C LYS A 13 -23.03 2.81 -7.92
N ILE A 14 -24.33 2.54 -8.07
CA ILE A 14 -25.37 3.01 -7.14
C ILE A 14 -25.15 2.43 -5.74
N LYS A 15 -24.91 1.12 -5.64
CA LYS A 15 -24.59 0.46 -4.36
C LYS A 15 -23.34 1.06 -3.72
N HIS A 16 -22.30 1.34 -4.51
CA HIS A 16 -21.08 1.96 -4.03
C HIS A 16 -21.35 3.38 -3.52
N PHE A 17 -22.15 4.19 -4.21
CA PHE A 17 -22.54 5.52 -3.75
C PHE A 17 -23.21 5.48 -2.36
N PHE A 18 -24.19 4.58 -2.16
CA PHE A 18 -24.82 4.43 -0.84
C PHE A 18 -23.85 3.98 0.24
N LYS A 19 -22.87 3.12 -0.10
CA LYS A 19 -21.78 2.77 0.80
C LYS A 19 -20.94 4.00 1.16
N CYS A 20 -20.56 4.84 0.19
CA CYS A 20 -19.81 6.07 0.45
C CYS A 20 -20.56 7.02 1.37
N VAL A 21 -21.87 7.23 1.16
CA VAL A 21 -22.70 8.06 2.05
C VAL A 21 -22.71 7.50 3.47
N LYS A 22 -22.90 6.18 3.61
CA LYS A 22 -22.84 5.50 4.91
C LYS A 22 -21.47 5.73 5.57
N TRP A 23 -20.39 5.51 4.84
CA TRP A 23 -19.02 5.64 5.34
C TRP A 23 -18.69 7.06 5.77
N SER A 24 -19.09 8.08 5.00
CA SER A 24 -18.94 9.48 5.39
C SER A 24 -19.67 9.79 6.69
N LYS A 25 -20.93 9.32 6.84
CA LYS A 25 -21.67 9.47 8.10
C LYS A 25 -20.96 8.79 9.27
N GLN A 26 -20.36 7.62 9.05
CA GLN A 26 -19.58 6.93 10.08
C GLN A 26 -18.34 7.73 10.48
N ARG A 27 -17.55 8.23 9.52
CA ARG A 27 -16.38 9.08 9.84
C ARG A 27 -16.76 10.32 10.64
N ILE A 28 -17.87 10.98 10.32
CA ILE A 28 -18.37 12.14 11.08
C ILE A 28 -18.79 11.75 12.51
N THR A 29 -19.44 10.59 12.68
CA THR A 29 -20.05 10.22 13.98
C THR A 29 -19.12 9.51 14.94
N ARG A 30 -18.13 8.75 14.45
CA ARG A 30 -17.20 7.98 15.30
C ARG A 30 -15.71 8.17 14.96
N GLY A 31 -15.37 8.99 13.97
CA GLY A 31 -13.98 9.23 13.53
C GLY A 31 -13.45 8.28 12.45
N TYR A 32 -14.11 7.15 12.20
CA TYR A 32 -13.71 6.14 11.18
C TYR A 32 -14.93 5.43 10.58
N CYS A 33 -14.81 4.74 9.44
CA CYS A 33 -15.89 3.94 8.83
C CYS A 33 -15.58 2.45 8.76
N ASP A 34 -16.58 1.63 8.38
CA ASP A 34 -16.39 0.16 8.38
C ASP A 34 -15.32 -0.26 7.36
N CYS A 35 -15.20 0.49 6.25
CA CYS A 35 -14.15 0.26 5.25
C CYS A 35 -12.75 0.52 5.82
N ASP A 36 -12.60 1.57 6.65
CA ASP A 36 -11.32 1.89 7.30
C ASP A 36 -10.90 0.78 8.27
N VAL A 37 -11.87 0.05 8.85
CA VAL A 37 -11.57 -1.12 9.70
C VAL A 37 -11.16 -2.32 8.87
N TRP A 38 -11.83 -2.56 7.73
CA TRP A 38 -11.54 -3.69 6.86
C TRP A 38 -10.17 -3.59 6.17
N GLU A 39 -9.74 -2.37 5.83
CA GLU A 39 -8.47 -2.08 5.15
C GLU A 39 -7.62 -1.10 5.99
N MET A 40 -7.52 -1.37 7.29
CA MET A 40 -6.87 -0.47 8.25
C MET A 40 -5.44 -0.12 7.88
N PHE A 41 -4.70 -1.10 7.38
CA PHE A 41 -3.33 -0.92 6.92
C PHE A 41 -3.24 0.14 5.81
N SER A 42 -3.97 -0.02 4.71
CA SER A 42 -3.94 0.93 3.59
C SER A 42 -4.52 2.29 3.98
N PHE A 43 -5.54 2.31 4.84
CA PHE A 43 -6.09 3.55 5.38
C PHE A 43 -5.03 4.35 6.16
N LEU A 44 -4.32 3.72 7.08
CA LEU A 44 -3.29 4.38 7.88
C LEU A 44 -2.09 4.82 7.05
N GLN A 45 -1.66 3.99 6.09
CA GLN A 45 -0.57 4.34 5.18
C GLN A 45 -0.87 5.55 4.30
N THR A 46 -2.14 5.84 4.03
CA THR A 46 -2.56 7.06 3.33
C THR A 46 -2.70 8.23 4.31
N LEU A 47 -3.41 8.01 5.42
CA LEU A 47 -3.77 9.06 6.37
C LEU A 47 -2.56 9.69 7.06
N ILE A 48 -1.62 8.87 7.57
CA ILE A 48 -0.49 9.35 8.37
C ILE A 48 0.42 10.31 7.58
N PRO A 49 0.95 9.96 6.39
CA PRO A 49 1.80 10.89 5.65
C PRO A 49 1.07 12.17 5.24
N ASP A 50 -0.25 12.13 4.99
CA ASP A 50 -1.03 13.34 4.67
C ASP A 50 -1.18 14.27 5.90
N MET A 51 -1.38 13.72 7.09
CA MET A 51 -1.39 14.50 8.34
C MET A 51 -0.01 15.10 8.63
N LEU A 52 1.06 14.33 8.47
CA LEU A 52 2.44 14.81 8.63
C LEU A 52 2.78 15.92 7.62
N GLN A 53 2.34 15.77 6.37
CA GLN A 53 2.51 16.81 5.34
C GLN A 53 1.76 18.09 5.74
N THR A 54 0.55 17.96 6.27
CA THR A 54 -0.23 19.11 6.75
C THR A 54 0.51 19.84 7.87
N LEU A 55 1.03 19.12 8.88
CA LEU A 55 1.84 19.73 9.97
C LEU A 55 3.06 20.47 9.42
N LYS A 56 3.74 19.87 8.44
CA LYS A 56 4.90 20.49 7.77
C LYS A 56 4.51 21.79 7.06
N ASP A 57 3.42 21.77 6.29
CA ASP A 57 2.99 22.89 5.46
C ASP A 57 2.48 24.06 6.30
N THR A 58 1.80 23.79 7.42
CA THR A 58 1.29 24.83 8.31
C THR A 58 2.31 25.31 9.34
N ARG A 59 3.42 24.56 9.54
CA ARG A 59 4.42 24.78 10.59
C ARG A 59 3.83 24.84 12.00
N THR A 60 2.67 24.26 12.19
CA THR A 60 1.96 24.25 13.47
C THR A 60 2.63 23.23 14.40
N GLY A 61 2.82 23.59 15.67
CA GLY A 61 3.36 22.68 16.67
C GLY A 61 4.81 22.25 16.48
N SER A 62 5.64 23.09 15.84
CA SER A 62 7.09 22.79 15.75
C SER A 62 7.72 22.75 17.15
N PRO A 63 8.40 21.67 17.55
CA PRO A 63 8.93 21.54 18.89
C PRO A 63 10.06 22.55 19.17
N GLY A 64 9.84 23.50 20.07
CA GLY A 64 10.79 24.58 20.36
C GLY A 64 12.09 24.16 21.05
N TYR A 65 12.24 22.88 21.41
CA TYR A 65 13.51 22.32 21.89
C TYR A 65 14.46 21.97 20.74
N LEU A 66 13.96 21.88 19.51
CA LEU A 66 14.76 21.74 18.29
C LEU A 66 15.37 23.08 17.90
N GLY A 67 16.46 23.09 17.14
CA GLY A 67 17.12 24.30 16.68
C GLY A 67 17.90 25.04 17.77
N GLU A 68 18.29 26.27 17.44
CA GLU A 68 19.12 27.15 18.26
C GLU A 68 18.39 28.44 18.63
N ASN A 69 18.49 28.80 19.92
CA ASN A 69 18.02 30.09 20.40
C ASN A 69 19.01 31.20 20.02
N TYR A 70 18.52 32.30 19.48
CA TYR A 70 19.32 33.51 19.26
C TYR A 70 18.53 34.77 19.62
N THR A 71 19.25 35.88 19.82
CA THR A 71 18.66 37.19 20.07
C THR A 71 18.50 37.92 18.74
N ASN A 72 17.27 38.24 18.36
CA ASN A 72 17.01 38.98 17.13
C ASN A 72 17.38 40.47 17.25
N GLU A 73 17.25 41.22 16.16
CA GLU A 73 17.57 42.66 16.09
C GLU A 73 16.85 43.53 17.14
N ASN A 74 15.72 43.04 17.66
CA ASN A 74 14.91 43.73 18.67
C ASN A 74 15.28 43.32 20.12
N GLY A 75 16.31 42.50 20.32
CA GLY A 75 16.71 42.02 21.64
C GLY A 75 15.83 40.89 22.19
N ILE A 76 15.01 40.25 21.34
CA ILE A 76 14.09 39.18 21.74
C ILE A 76 14.73 37.82 21.48
N LEU A 77 14.68 36.92 22.46
CA LEU A 77 15.09 35.53 22.30
C LEU A 77 14.07 34.78 21.44
N VAL A 78 14.52 34.25 20.31
CA VAL A 78 13.70 33.52 19.34
C VAL A 78 14.38 32.22 18.93
N ASN A 79 13.58 31.28 18.41
CA ASN A 79 14.04 30.00 17.85
C ASN A 79 13.18 29.61 16.65
N ASP A 80 13.31 30.33 15.55
CA ASP A 80 12.65 29.98 14.28
C ASP A 80 13.38 28.86 13.52
N THR A 81 14.63 28.54 13.89
CA THR A 81 15.39 27.41 13.32
C THR A 81 14.78 26.04 13.64
N CYS A 82 13.99 25.94 14.72
CA CYS A 82 13.26 24.71 15.08
C CYS A 82 12.37 24.18 13.93
N HIS A 83 11.84 25.08 13.10
CA HIS A 83 10.97 24.71 11.98
C HIS A 83 11.73 23.92 10.90
N GLU A 84 12.99 24.27 10.63
CA GLU A 84 13.77 23.59 9.60
C GLU A 84 14.17 22.19 10.04
N GLU A 85 14.62 22.04 11.28
CA GLU A 85 14.92 20.72 11.86
C GLU A 85 13.70 19.83 11.90
N TRP A 86 12.55 20.39 12.31
CA TRP A 86 11.29 19.66 12.32
C TRP A 86 10.84 19.24 10.93
N ASN A 87 10.98 20.12 9.93
CA ASN A 87 10.67 19.79 8.54
C ASN A 87 11.52 18.61 8.03
N CYS A 88 12.80 18.53 8.39
CA CYS A 88 13.65 17.40 8.02
C CYS A 88 13.17 16.08 8.65
N ILE A 89 12.71 16.12 9.91
CA ILE A 89 12.15 14.95 10.59
C ILE A 89 10.85 14.50 9.91
N LEU A 90 9.93 15.44 9.69
CA LEU A 90 8.66 15.17 9.01
C LEU A 90 8.87 14.64 7.59
N ASP A 91 9.80 15.21 6.83
CA ASP A 91 10.13 14.73 5.48
C ASP A 91 10.60 13.29 5.48
N LYS A 92 11.46 12.93 6.43
CA LYS A 92 11.93 11.56 6.58
C LYS A 92 10.77 10.61 6.94
N MET A 93 9.91 11.00 7.88
CA MET A 93 8.73 10.19 8.23
C MET A 93 7.81 9.99 7.03
N ILE A 94 7.46 11.07 6.32
CA ILE A 94 6.60 11.04 5.12
C ILE A 94 7.21 10.13 4.04
N PHE A 95 8.52 10.27 3.79
CA PHE A 95 9.24 9.43 2.85
C PHE A 95 9.13 7.95 3.21
N LEU A 96 9.43 7.58 4.46
CA LEU A 96 9.39 6.19 4.91
C LEU A 96 7.98 5.58 4.83
N TRP A 97 6.95 6.35 5.20
CA TRP A 97 5.55 5.91 5.06
C TRP A 97 5.16 5.65 3.61
N ARG A 98 5.58 6.53 2.69
CA ARG A 98 5.33 6.36 1.25
C ARG A 98 6.14 5.21 0.65
N GLU A 99 7.38 5.00 1.08
CA GLU A 99 8.20 3.88 0.61
C GLU A 99 7.76 2.52 1.15
N ALA A 100 7.12 2.48 2.33
CA ALA A 100 6.56 1.26 2.89
C ALA A 100 5.37 0.72 2.08
N GLU A 101 4.64 1.60 1.37
CA GLU A 101 3.46 1.20 0.61
C GLU A 101 3.80 0.82 -0.84
N LYS A 102 3.25 -0.31 -1.33
CA LYS A 102 3.62 -0.88 -2.63
C LYS A 102 3.42 0.11 -3.79
N ASP A 103 2.30 0.83 -3.78
CA ASP A 103 1.91 1.68 -4.90
C ASP A 103 2.76 2.96 -4.96
N THR A 104 3.06 3.55 -3.80
CA THR A 104 3.85 4.78 -3.69
C THR A 104 5.36 4.53 -3.62
N CYS A 105 5.80 3.31 -3.35
CA CYS A 105 7.22 2.96 -3.29
C CYS A 105 7.93 3.25 -4.62
N SER A 106 9.06 3.95 -4.52
CA SER A 106 9.92 4.32 -5.64
C SER A 106 10.63 3.11 -6.28
N GLN A 107 10.91 2.06 -5.49
CA GLN A 107 11.50 0.82 -6.01
C GLN A 107 10.43 -0.10 -6.59
N LYS A 108 10.54 -0.39 -7.89
CA LYS A 108 9.65 -1.31 -8.62
C LYS A 108 10.43 -2.53 -9.09
N ASN A 109 9.72 -3.63 -9.28
CA ASN A 109 10.31 -4.85 -9.78
C ASN A 109 10.60 -4.72 -11.29
N PRO A 110 11.88 -4.74 -11.73
CA PRO A 110 12.23 -4.65 -13.16
C PRO A 110 11.63 -5.79 -14.01
N PHE A 111 11.23 -6.89 -13.39
CA PHE A 111 10.63 -8.03 -14.09
C PHE A 111 9.09 -7.97 -14.14
N ASP A 112 8.44 -6.97 -13.55
CA ASP A 112 6.97 -6.93 -13.42
C ASP A 112 6.26 -6.97 -14.78
N GLU A 113 6.73 -6.19 -15.75
CA GLU A 113 6.13 -6.16 -17.09
C GLU A 113 6.36 -7.48 -17.84
N ALA A 114 7.58 -8.04 -17.76
CA ALA A 114 7.92 -9.30 -18.42
C ALA A 114 7.17 -10.49 -17.80
N HIS A 115 7.08 -10.53 -16.47
CA HIS A 115 6.32 -11.54 -15.73
C HIS A 115 4.81 -11.42 -16.02
N SER A 116 4.26 -10.20 -16.10
CA SER A 116 2.86 -9.98 -16.46
C SER A 116 2.55 -10.50 -17.87
N LYS A 117 3.42 -10.20 -18.86
CA LYS A 117 3.30 -10.74 -20.22
C LYS A 117 3.36 -12.28 -20.23
N ALA A 118 4.30 -12.87 -19.49
CA ALA A 118 4.40 -14.32 -19.38
C ALA A 118 3.14 -14.95 -18.74
N MET A 119 2.55 -14.28 -17.74
CA MET A 119 1.31 -14.72 -17.10
C MET A 119 0.11 -14.63 -18.05
N ASP A 120 0.03 -13.59 -18.86
CA ASP A 120 -1.00 -13.45 -19.90
C ASP A 120 -0.88 -14.58 -20.92
N GLU A 121 0.33 -14.82 -21.45
CA GLU A 121 0.60 -15.93 -22.38
C GLU A 121 0.28 -17.31 -21.76
N PHE A 122 0.68 -17.53 -20.50
CA PHE A 122 0.37 -18.75 -19.76
C PHE A 122 -1.15 -18.93 -19.65
N THR A 123 -1.88 -17.88 -19.30
CA THR A 123 -3.34 -17.90 -19.16
C THR A 123 -4.04 -18.15 -20.50
N GLU A 124 -3.54 -17.60 -21.60
CA GLU A 124 -4.07 -17.86 -22.93
C GLU A 124 -3.87 -19.33 -23.34
N ARG A 125 -2.65 -19.85 -23.18
CA ARG A 125 -2.28 -21.21 -23.57
C ARG A 125 -2.95 -22.25 -22.69
N PHE A 126 -2.79 -22.12 -21.38
CA PHE A 126 -3.13 -23.13 -20.37
C PHE A 126 -4.41 -22.82 -19.60
N GLY A 127 -5.05 -21.69 -19.88
CA GLY A 127 -6.27 -21.25 -19.22
C GLY A 127 -6.02 -20.68 -17.82
N LEU A 128 -7.07 -20.12 -17.22
CA LEU A 128 -6.99 -19.53 -15.88
C LEU A 128 -6.52 -20.58 -14.87
N PHE A 129 -5.49 -20.25 -14.09
CA PHE A 129 -4.85 -21.15 -13.12
C PHE A 129 -4.33 -22.47 -13.72
N GLY A 130 -3.97 -22.45 -15.00
CA GLY A 130 -3.43 -23.62 -15.69
C GLY A 130 -4.42 -24.78 -15.78
N ASN A 131 -5.72 -24.49 -15.80
CA ASN A 131 -6.75 -25.53 -15.80
C ASN A 131 -6.64 -26.54 -16.96
N LYS A 132 -6.05 -26.16 -18.11
CA LYS A 132 -5.78 -27.05 -19.24
C LYS A 132 -4.54 -27.94 -19.06
N LEU A 133 -3.73 -27.72 -18.03
CA LEU A 133 -2.59 -28.59 -17.68
C LEU A 133 -3.01 -29.81 -16.85
N GLN A 134 -4.24 -29.83 -16.33
CA GLN A 134 -4.72 -30.93 -15.50
C GLN A 134 -4.71 -32.25 -16.25
N THR A 135 -4.14 -33.26 -15.60
CA THR A 135 -4.13 -34.64 -16.08
C THR A 135 -5.45 -35.35 -15.80
N GLU A 136 -5.76 -36.41 -16.54
CA GLU A 136 -6.98 -37.21 -16.30
C GLU A 136 -7.01 -37.80 -14.88
N LYS A 137 -5.83 -38.15 -14.33
CA LYS A 137 -5.71 -38.63 -12.95
C LYS A 137 -6.13 -37.56 -11.95
N GLU A 138 -5.66 -36.32 -12.11
CA GLU A 138 -6.07 -35.20 -11.26
C GLU A 138 -7.56 -34.94 -11.42
N LEU A 139 -8.10 -34.96 -12.63
CA LEU A 139 -9.55 -34.79 -12.85
C LEU A 139 -10.37 -35.87 -12.12
N GLU A 140 -9.92 -37.12 -12.13
CA GLU A 140 -10.60 -38.22 -11.43
C GLU A 140 -10.54 -38.07 -9.91
N GLU A 141 -9.37 -37.73 -9.36
CA GLU A 141 -9.20 -37.44 -7.93
C GLU A 141 -10.02 -36.22 -7.49
N ASN A 142 -10.06 -35.19 -8.33
CA ASN A 142 -10.84 -33.98 -8.13
C ASN A 142 -12.35 -34.27 -8.09
N ARG A 143 -12.84 -35.19 -8.93
CA ARG A 143 -14.23 -35.66 -8.89
C ARG A 143 -14.52 -36.42 -7.59
N LYS A 144 -13.60 -37.25 -7.10
CA LYS A 144 -13.77 -38.03 -5.86
C LYS A 144 -13.84 -37.16 -4.61
N ARG A 145 -13.12 -36.03 -4.57
CA ARG A 145 -13.08 -35.09 -3.42
C ARG A 145 -14.22 -34.04 -3.40
N GLY A 146 -15.23 -34.18 -4.26
CA GLY A 146 -16.37 -33.26 -4.31
C GLY A 146 -16.20 -32.08 -5.28
N GLY A 147 -15.24 -32.16 -6.22
CA GLY A 147 -14.99 -31.15 -7.24
C GLY A 147 -13.78 -30.26 -6.94
N GLY A 148 -13.66 -29.17 -7.71
CA GLY A 148 -12.54 -28.22 -7.63
C GLY A 148 -11.31 -28.67 -8.42
N GLY A 149 -10.78 -27.79 -9.27
CA GLY A 149 -9.59 -28.07 -10.08
C GLY A 149 -8.28 -27.97 -9.29
N THR A 150 -7.28 -28.75 -9.70
CA THR A 150 -5.87 -28.53 -9.32
C THR A 150 -5.37 -27.25 -9.97
N ILE A 151 -4.71 -26.39 -9.21
CA ILE A 151 -4.11 -25.15 -9.71
C ILE A 151 -2.69 -25.46 -10.14
N HIS A 152 -2.34 -25.06 -11.36
CA HIS A 152 -0.97 -25.12 -11.87
C HIS A 152 -0.43 -23.71 -12.02
N PHE A 153 0.81 -23.52 -11.57
CA PHE A 153 1.49 -22.24 -11.69
C PHE A 153 2.48 -22.24 -12.85
N MET A 154 2.77 -21.03 -13.30
CA MET A 154 3.65 -20.77 -14.43
C MET A 154 5.06 -21.36 -14.24
N ASP A 155 5.59 -21.35 -13.01
CA ASP A 155 6.93 -21.85 -12.67
C ASP A 155 7.09 -23.38 -12.70
N GLU A 156 5.98 -24.12 -12.81
CA GLU A 156 6.00 -25.58 -13.01
C GLU A 156 6.48 -25.95 -14.42
N LEU A 157 6.42 -25.01 -15.36
CA LEU A 157 6.89 -25.19 -16.73
C LEU A 157 8.31 -24.61 -16.90
N PRO A 158 9.27 -25.35 -17.48
CA PRO A 158 10.64 -24.88 -17.67
C PRO A 158 10.74 -23.55 -18.43
N GLU A 159 9.82 -23.32 -19.39
CA GLU A 159 9.79 -22.12 -20.24
C GLU A 159 9.52 -20.82 -19.46
N TYR A 160 8.82 -20.89 -18.33
CA TYR A 160 8.52 -19.71 -17.51
C TYR A 160 9.18 -19.71 -16.13
N LYS A 161 9.92 -20.78 -15.81
CA LYS A 161 10.56 -20.94 -14.50
C LYS A 161 11.53 -19.80 -14.20
N GLU A 162 12.39 -19.46 -15.15
CA GLU A 162 13.42 -18.43 -14.94
C GLU A 162 12.83 -17.05 -14.65
N ILE A 163 11.85 -16.60 -15.44
CA ILE A 163 11.20 -15.30 -15.22
C ILE A 163 10.41 -15.27 -13.92
N SER A 164 9.75 -16.38 -13.56
CA SER A 164 9.03 -16.51 -12.30
C SER A 164 9.96 -16.45 -11.10
N ASP A 165 11.10 -17.15 -11.16
CA ASP A 165 12.08 -17.19 -10.08
C ASP A 165 12.71 -15.79 -9.88
N LYS A 166 13.13 -15.12 -10.97
CA LYS A 166 13.66 -13.74 -10.93
C LYS A 166 12.65 -12.73 -10.37
N TYR A 167 11.40 -12.80 -10.84
CA TYR A 167 10.33 -11.92 -10.35
C TYR A 167 10.11 -12.11 -8.84
N ARG A 168 10.02 -13.36 -8.37
CA ARG A 168 9.78 -13.68 -6.96
C ARG A 168 10.96 -13.30 -6.06
N GLU A 169 12.19 -13.51 -6.51
CA GLU A 169 13.39 -13.12 -5.75
C GLU A 169 13.42 -11.60 -5.54
N GLU A 170 13.12 -10.84 -6.60
CA GLU A 170 13.10 -9.38 -6.54
C GLU A 170 11.89 -8.85 -5.73
N GLU A 171 10.72 -9.48 -5.82
CA GLU A 171 9.59 -9.15 -4.93
C GLU A 171 9.96 -9.35 -3.45
N LYS A 172 10.64 -10.44 -3.10
CA LYS A 172 11.11 -10.68 -1.72
C LYS A 172 12.05 -9.57 -1.26
N ARG A 173 13.01 -9.17 -2.10
CA ARG A 173 13.93 -8.05 -1.81
C ARG A 173 13.14 -6.75 -1.56
N LEU A 174 12.16 -6.45 -2.40
CA LEU A 174 11.30 -5.27 -2.27
C LEU A 174 10.41 -5.33 -1.03
N GLU A 175 9.88 -6.49 -0.68
CA GLU A 175 9.11 -6.70 0.55
C GLU A 175 9.97 -6.45 1.80
N GLU A 176 11.21 -6.93 1.81
CA GLU A 176 12.16 -6.67 2.89
C GLU A 176 12.51 -5.19 3.01
N TYR A 177 12.71 -4.50 1.88
CA TYR A 177 12.91 -3.05 1.85
C TYR A 177 11.72 -2.30 2.44
N ARG A 178 10.51 -2.58 1.94
CA ARG A 178 9.25 -1.98 2.43
C ARG A 178 9.03 -2.23 3.91
N ARG A 179 9.35 -3.45 4.38
CA ARG A 179 9.28 -3.81 5.82
C ARG A 179 10.22 -2.95 6.65
N LYS A 180 11.47 -2.75 6.21
CA LYS A 180 12.44 -1.88 6.89
C LYS A 180 11.95 -0.43 6.93
N CYS A 181 11.44 0.10 5.82
CA CYS A 181 10.86 1.45 5.79
C CYS A 181 9.70 1.59 6.78
N LYS A 182 8.80 0.60 6.83
CA LYS A 182 7.67 0.56 7.77
C LYS A 182 8.16 0.51 9.22
N ASP A 183 9.14 -0.34 9.53
CA ASP A 183 9.68 -0.46 10.89
C ASP A 183 10.32 0.88 11.32
N GLU A 184 11.14 1.51 10.46
CA GLU A 184 11.75 2.81 10.74
C GLU A 184 10.70 3.94 10.86
N ALA A 185 9.66 3.94 10.02
CA ALA A 185 8.56 4.91 10.10
C ALA A 185 7.84 4.82 11.45
N ILE A 186 7.61 3.60 11.95
CA ILE A 186 6.98 3.35 13.25
C ILE A 186 7.90 3.75 14.40
N ASP A 187 9.21 3.48 14.30
CA ASP A 187 10.17 3.90 15.31
C ASP A 187 10.26 5.43 15.41
N MET A 188 10.24 6.13 14.28
CA MET A 188 10.17 7.60 14.27
C MET A 188 8.84 8.11 14.82
N LEU A 189 7.72 7.51 14.43
CA LEU A 189 6.41 7.86 14.97
C LEU A 189 6.36 7.67 16.48
N LYS A 190 6.97 6.59 17.00
CA LYS A 190 7.10 6.33 18.43
C LYS A 190 7.97 7.38 19.12
N GLN A 191 9.09 7.76 18.50
CA GLN A 191 10.02 8.74 19.06
C GLN A 191 9.36 10.12 19.21
N TYR A 192 8.69 10.57 18.16
CA TYR A 192 8.12 11.93 18.08
C TYR A 192 6.62 11.96 18.35
N PHE A 193 6.04 10.90 18.92
CA PHE A 193 4.59 10.77 19.06
C PHE A 193 3.96 11.96 19.79
N TYR A 194 4.60 12.40 20.88
CA TYR A 194 4.15 13.53 21.68
C TYR A 194 4.57 14.89 21.11
N ASP A 195 5.30 14.92 20.00
CA ASP A 195 5.72 16.12 19.27
C ASP A 195 4.80 16.39 18.06
N LEU A 196 3.86 15.47 17.77
CA LEU A 196 2.80 15.63 16.77
C LEU A 196 1.55 16.32 17.37
N TRP A 197 1.74 17.48 18.01
CA TRP A 197 0.68 18.28 18.66
C TRP A 197 0.65 19.71 18.09
N ASP A 198 -0.35 20.49 18.51
CA ASP A 198 -0.40 21.96 18.44
C ASP A 198 -0.52 22.51 19.87
#